data_AF-A0A7X7RVL9-F1
#
_entry.id   AF-A0A7X7RVL9-F1
#
_cell.length_a   1.000
_cell.length_b   1.000
_cell.length_c   1.000
_cell.angle_alpha   90.00
_cell.angle_beta   90.00
_cell.angle_gamma   90.00
#
_symmetry.space_group_name_H-M   'P 1'
#
loop_
_entity.id
_entity.type
_entity.pdbx_description
1 polymer ?
#
loop_
_entity_poly.entity_id
_entity_poly.type
_entity_poly.pdbx_seq_one_letter_code
_entity_poly.pdbx_strand_id
1 'polypeptide(L)'
;ILRLREKYPFAGAYATSYEEREGNKSKIPTFWFIPKRNWEGIIPDYFKSRIYGDYRIWVGAVATPRYVFEEVGYFLEGAKRGGDTEMWARIALRYPIAFSRYIGAIYYKDIPGSIMHTHKVKEKHIVLNTLEKFLENSPDIPQRRKKYIQEYANRYKLMYVNMLIKTGKLEKARVHLKECHLRDCHTIKIIRRNIGLHCKLVFLMIKEKIFAG
;
A
#
# COMPACT_ATOMS: atom_id res chain seq x y z
N ILE A 1 1.11 -22.11 -3.66
CA ILE A 1 0.92 -21.24 -4.85
C ILE A 1 0.25 -21.99 -5.99
N LEU A 2 0.77 -23.14 -6.46
CA LEU A 2 0.15 -23.90 -7.57
C LEU A 2 -1.33 -24.21 -7.35
N ARG A 3 -1.70 -24.69 -6.14
CA ARG A 3 -3.10 -24.88 -5.75
C ARG A 3 -3.98 -23.62 -5.86
N LEU A 4 -3.44 -22.43 -5.53
CA LEU A 4 -4.18 -21.17 -5.71
C LEU A 4 -4.39 -20.86 -7.19
N ARG A 5 -3.39 -21.16 -8.03
CA ARG A 5 -3.47 -20.97 -9.48
C ARG A 5 -4.48 -21.90 -10.14
N GLU A 6 -4.56 -23.14 -9.70
CA GLU A 6 -5.58 -24.09 -10.17
C GLU A 6 -7.00 -23.61 -9.80
N LYS A 7 -7.20 -23.13 -8.58
CA LYS A 7 -8.52 -22.66 -8.10
C LYS A 7 -8.94 -21.31 -8.67
N TYR A 8 -7.99 -20.43 -8.97
CA TYR A 8 -8.23 -19.05 -9.39
C TYR A 8 -7.40 -18.67 -10.63
N PRO A 9 -7.54 -19.37 -11.76
CA PRO A 9 -6.62 -19.26 -12.90
C PRO A 9 -6.59 -17.87 -13.56
N PHE A 10 -7.62 -17.06 -13.32
CA PHE A 10 -7.79 -15.69 -13.80
C PHE A 10 -7.14 -14.63 -12.90
N ALA A 11 -6.52 -15.02 -11.78
CA ALA A 11 -5.82 -14.08 -10.91
C ALA A 11 -4.47 -13.65 -11.51
N GLY A 12 -4.16 -12.37 -11.34
CA GLY A 12 -2.91 -11.77 -11.81
C GLY A 12 -1.72 -12.07 -10.91
N ALA A 13 -1.97 -12.34 -9.63
CA ALA A 13 -0.94 -12.74 -8.68
C ALA A 13 -1.49 -13.75 -7.66
N TYR A 14 -0.59 -14.59 -7.16
CA TYR A 14 -0.88 -15.70 -6.26
C TYR A 14 0.04 -15.60 -5.05
N ALA A 15 -0.51 -15.19 -3.91
CA ALA A 15 0.25 -14.90 -2.71
C ALA A 15 -0.11 -15.83 -1.54
N THR A 16 0.86 -16.07 -0.67
CA THR A 16 0.66 -16.72 0.62
C THR A 16 1.00 -15.75 1.75
N SER A 17 0.53 -16.06 2.96
CA SER A 17 1.05 -15.39 4.15
C SER A 17 2.51 -15.77 4.35
N TYR A 18 3.16 -15.03 5.24
CA TYR A 18 4.54 -15.26 5.66
C TYR A 18 4.65 -15.10 7.18
N GLU A 19 5.80 -15.45 7.74
CA GLU A 19 6.16 -15.20 9.13
C GLU A 19 7.30 -14.19 9.16
N GLU A 20 7.20 -13.13 9.94
CA GLU A 20 8.31 -12.22 10.21
C GLU A 20 9.11 -12.75 11.40
N ARG A 21 10.44 -12.87 11.24
CA ARG A 21 11.36 -13.27 12.31
C ARG A 21 12.42 -12.21 12.57
N GLU A 22 12.71 -11.99 13.84
CA GLU A 22 13.74 -11.07 14.33
C GLU A 22 14.32 -11.64 15.63
N GLY A 23 15.49 -12.27 15.55
CA GLY A 23 16.01 -13.14 16.60
C GLY A 23 15.00 -14.21 17.02
N ASN A 24 14.70 -14.28 18.32
CA ASN A 24 13.74 -15.24 18.87
C ASN A 24 12.26 -14.78 18.76
N LYS A 25 12.00 -13.60 18.18
CA LYS A 25 10.64 -13.07 18.02
C LYS A 25 10.08 -13.47 16.66
N SER A 26 8.87 -13.99 16.66
CA SER A 26 8.10 -14.24 15.44
C SER A 26 6.76 -13.51 15.45
N LYS A 27 6.29 -13.15 14.25
CA LYS A 27 5.00 -12.50 14.06
C LYS A 27 4.37 -12.90 12.73
N ILE A 28 3.09 -13.28 12.78
CA ILE A 28 2.30 -13.50 11.57
C ILE A 28 1.59 -12.18 11.20
N PRO A 29 1.77 -11.67 9.96
CA PRO A 29 1.06 -10.52 9.42
C PRO A 29 -0.47 -10.63 9.52
N THR A 30 -1.10 -9.57 10.00
CA THR A 30 -2.56 -9.45 10.00
C THR A 30 -3.04 -8.68 8.78
N PHE A 31 -3.61 -9.40 7.81
CA PHE A 31 -4.28 -8.83 6.65
C PHE A 31 -5.74 -8.50 6.98
N TRP A 32 -6.12 -7.22 6.79
CA TRP A 32 -7.45 -6.70 7.08
C TRP A 32 -8.42 -6.97 5.94
N PHE A 33 -9.70 -7.14 6.26
CA PHE A 33 -10.77 -7.46 5.30
C PHE A 33 -10.53 -8.71 4.44
N ILE A 34 -9.62 -9.57 4.90
CA ILE A 34 -9.40 -10.92 4.38
C ILE A 34 -9.90 -11.89 5.45
N PRO A 35 -10.79 -12.85 5.12
CA PRO A 35 -11.34 -13.79 6.10
C PRO A 35 -10.25 -14.51 6.88
N LYS A 36 -10.47 -14.76 8.19
CA LYS A 36 -9.49 -15.37 9.11
C LYS A 36 -9.43 -16.90 8.91
N ARG A 37 -8.43 -17.53 9.56
CA ARG A 37 -8.24 -19.01 9.75
C ARG A 37 -8.29 -19.86 8.47
N ASN A 38 -7.15 -20.37 8.02
CA ASN A 38 -7.01 -21.32 6.90
C ASN A 38 -7.70 -20.91 5.58
N TRP A 39 -8.08 -19.65 5.46
CA TRP A 39 -8.79 -19.14 4.30
C TRP A 39 -7.85 -19.00 3.10
N GLU A 40 -8.37 -19.35 1.92
CA GLU A 40 -7.77 -19.05 0.64
C GLU A 40 -8.85 -18.59 -0.35
N GLY A 41 -8.52 -17.59 -1.17
CA GLY A 41 -9.48 -16.99 -2.09
C GLY A 41 -8.97 -15.75 -2.80
N ILE A 42 -9.82 -15.17 -3.65
CA ILE A 42 -9.58 -13.83 -4.19
C ILE A 42 -9.71 -12.80 -3.07
N ILE A 43 -8.70 -11.93 -2.93
CA ILE A 43 -8.77 -10.79 -2.01
C ILE A 43 -9.99 -9.94 -2.40
N PRO A 44 -11.01 -9.80 -1.55
CA PRO A 44 -12.27 -9.15 -1.94
C PRO A 44 -12.10 -7.70 -2.40
N ASP A 45 -11.19 -6.97 -1.76
CA ASP A 45 -10.83 -5.61 -2.12
C ASP A 45 -9.40 -5.30 -1.67
N TYR A 46 -8.47 -5.34 -2.62
CA TYR A 46 -7.04 -5.15 -2.34
C TYR A 46 -6.76 -3.79 -1.72
N PHE A 47 -7.30 -2.72 -2.29
CA PHE A 47 -7.05 -1.36 -1.81
C PHE A 47 -7.65 -1.14 -0.42
N LYS A 48 -8.86 -1.63 -0.17
CA LYS A 48 -9.46 -1.61 1.16
C LYS A 48 -8.61 -2.39 2.17
N SER A 49 -8.14 -3.59 1.83
CA SER A 49 -7.23 -4.34 2.71
C SER A 49 -5.97 -3.55 3.04
N ARG A 50 -5.37 -2.88 2.04
CA ARG A 50 -4.14 -2.09 2.17
C ARG A 50 -4.30 -0.74 2.88
N ILE A 51 -5.49 -0.14 2.87
CA ILE A 51 -5.77 1.09 3.62
C ILE A 51 -5.78 0.83 5.12
N TYR A 52 -6.43 -0.26 5.53
CA TYR A 52 -6.67 -0.56 6.95
C TYR A 52 -5.61 -1.47 7.57
N GLY A 53 -4.87 -2.21 6.74
CA GLY A 53 -3.73 -3.02 7.16
C GLY A 53 -2.39 -2.36 6.94
N ASP A 54 -1.43 -2.71 7.80
CA ASP A 54 -0.03 -2.29 7.65
C ASP A 54 0.78 -3.26 6.80
N TYR A 55 0.35 -4.52 6.76
CA TYR A 55 1.04 -5.60 6.06
C TYR A 55 0.72 -5.68 4.57
N ARG A 56 1.75 -5.97 3.78
CA ARG A 56 1.69 -6.10 2.31
C ARG A 56 1.84 -7.56 1.92
N ILE A 57 1.47 -7.87 0.69
CA ILE A 57 1.98 -9.09 0.06
C ILE A 57 3.50 -8.92 -0.04
N TRP A 58 4.24 -9.85 0.57
CA TRP A 58 5.68 -9.81 0.55
C TRP A 58 6.21 -10.46 -0.72
N VAL A 59 7.26 -9.86 -1.31
CA VAL A 59 7.84 -10.32 -2.58
C VAL A 59 8.35 -11.77 -2.53
N GLY A 60 8.78 -12.25 -1.36
CA GLY A 60 9.20 -13.64 -1.17
C GLY A 60 8.07 -14.66 -1.04
N ALA A 61 6.81 -14.23 -1.02
CA ALA A 61 5.64 -15.09 -0.80
C ALA A 61 4.57 -14.92 -1.89
N VAL A 62 4.99 -14.62 -3.13
CA VAL A 62 4.07 -14.36 -4.25
C VAL A 62 4.65 -14.84 -5.58
N ALA A 63 3.77 -15.32 -6.46
CA ALA A 63 4.09 -15.61 -7.85
C ALA A 63 3.10 -14.90 -8.78
N THR A 64 3.59 -14.50 -9.95
CA THR A 64 2.81 -13.80 -10.99
C THR A 64 3.07 -14.50 -12.32
N PRO A 65 2.04 -14.87 -13.11
CA PRO A 65 2.24 -15.41 -14.44
C PRO A 65 2.98 -14.42 -15.34
N ARG A 66 3.83 -14.93 -16.23
CA ARG A 66 4.62 -14.09 -17.14
C ARG A 66 3.75 -13.15 -17.99
N TYR A 67 2.65 -13.63 -18.53
CA TYR A 67 1.74 -12.82 -19.36
C TYR A 67 1.18 -11.60 -18.60
N VAL A 68 1.00 -11.70 -17.27
CA VAL A 68 0.53 -10.57 -16.47
C VAL A 68 1.59 -9.47 -16.47
N PHE A 69 2.88 -9.79 -16.33
CA PHE A 69 3.96 -8.81 -16.44
C PHE A 69 4.08 -8.22 -17.85
N GLU A 70 3.84 -9.03 -18.89
CA GLU A 70 3.84 -8.54 -20.27
C GLU A 70 2.71 -7.52 -20.50
N GLU A 71 1.58 -7.68 -19.80
CA GLU A 71 0.42 -6.79 -19.93
C GLU A 71 0.44 -5.56 -19.01
N VAL A 72 0.90 -5.70 -17.76
CA VAL A 72 0.96 -4.58 -16.80
C VAL A 72 2.33 -3.90 -16.79
N GLY A 73 3.31 -4.46 -17.51
CA GLY A 73 4.71 -4.05 -17.48
C GLY A 73 5.46 -4.66 -16.30
N TYR A 74 6.79 -4.65 -16.41
CA TYR A 74 7.71 -5.15 -15.39
C TYR A 74 7.91 -4.13 -14.25
N PHE A 75 8.73 -4.52 -13.26
CA PHE A 75 9.14 -3.65 -12.17
C PHE A 75 9.85 -2.41 -12.72
N LEU A 76 9.56 -1.24 -12.13
CA LEU A 76 10.18 0.00 -12.55
C LEU A 76 11.67 0.01 -12.15
N GLU A 77 12.53 0.15 -13.14
CA GLU A 77 13.96 0.34 -12.91
C GLU A 77 14.24 1.66 -12.19
N GLY A 78 15.29 1.69 -11.37
CA GLY A 78 15.67 2.89 -10.61
C GLY A 78 14.73 3.26 -9.45
N ALA A 79 13.67 2.47 -9.20
CA ALA A 79 12.77 2.66 -8.08
C ALA A 79 13.48 2.41 -6.73
N LYS A 80 13.98 3.47 -6.10
CA LYS A 80 14.66 3.40 -4.79
C LYS A 80 13.75 2.88 -3.66
N ARG A 81 12.43 3.02 -3.80
CA ARG A 81 11.45 2.58 -2.79
C ARG A 81 10.12 2.24 -3.41
N GLY A 82 9.57 1.10 -2.97
CA GLY A 82 8.18 0.76 -3.20
C GLY A 82 7.91 0.08 -4.54
N GLY A 83 8.92 -0.50 -5.18
CA GLY A 83 8.78 -1.29 -6.40
C GLY A 83 7.76 -2.43 -6.24
N ASP A 84 7.87 -3.17 -5.14
CA ASP A 84 6.92 -4.23 -4.76
C ASP A 84 5.47 -3.71 -4.64
N THR A 85 5.32 -2.63 -3.89
CA THR A 85 4.06 -1.99 -3.55
C THR A 85 3.37 -1.45 -4.79
N GLU A 86 4.14 -0.88 -5.71
CA GLU A 86 3.64 -0.36 -6.96
C GLU A 86 3.27 -1.49 -7.92
N MET A 87 4.09 -2.54 -8.05
CA MET A 87 3.77 -3.71 -8.85
C MET A 87 2.46 -4.36 -8.40
N TRP A 88 2.30 -4.62 -7.10
CA TRP A 88 1.07 -5.23 -6.58
C TRP A 88 -0.15 -4.33 -6.75
N ALA A 89 0.01 -3.00 -6.63
CA ALA A 89 -1.06 -2.07 -6.93
C ALA A 89 -1.45 -2.13 -8.41
N ARG A 90 -0.48 -2.13 -9.32
CA ARG A 90 -0.71 -2.19 -10.77
C ARG A 90 -1.42 -3.48 -11.18
N ILE A 91 -1.00 -4.62 -10.64
CA ILE A 91 -1.71 -5.89 -10.81
C ILE A 91 -3.14 -5.77 -10.27
N ALA A 92 -3.35 -5.26 -9.06
CA ALA A 92 -4.69 -5.12 -8.46
C ALA A 92 -5.63 -4.12 -9.17
N LEU A 93 -5.08 -3.22 -10.01
CA LEU A 93 -5.88 -2.34 -10.87
C LEU A 93 -6.49 -3.09 -12.07
N ARG A 94 -5.82 -4.14 -12.56
CA ARG A 94 -6.24 -4.89 -13.75
C ARG A 94 -6.79 -6.29 -13.45
N TYR A 95 -6.26 -6.94 -12.43
CA TYR A 95 -6.48 -8.34 -12.12
C TYR A 95 -6.85 -8.57 -10.64
N PRO A 96 -7.66 -9.59 -10.33
CA PRO A 96 -7.80 -10.05 -8.96
C PRO A 96 -6.49 -10.67 -8.45
N ILE A 97 -6.28 -10.61 -7.14
CA ILE A 97 -5.15 -11.27 -6.48
C ILE A 97 -5.69 -12.42 -5.63
N ALA A 98 -5.19 -13.63 -5.90
CA ALA A 98 -5.48 -14.81 -5.10
C ALA A 98 -4.53 -14.85 -3.90
N PHE A 99 -5.07 -15.14 -2.72
CA PHE A 99 -4.32 -15.16 -1.47
C PHE A 99 -4.69 -16.36 -0.61
N SER A 100 -3.70 -16.94 0.07
CA SER A 100 -3.89 -17.96 1.10
C SER A 100 -3.27 -17.52 2.42
N ARG A 101 -3.96 -17.78 3.53
CA ARG A 101 -3.41 -17.58 4.88
C ARG A 101 -2.34 -18.60 5.27
N TYR A 102 -2.11 -19.62 4.46
CA TYR A 102 -0.99 -20.53 4.64
C TYR A 102 0.32 -19.74 4.72
N ILE A 103 1.17 -20.06 5.69
CA ILE A 103 2.51 -19.46 5.84
C ILE A 103 3.44 -20.16 4.87
N GLY A 104 3.68 -19.53 3.73
CA GLY A 104 4.51 -20.10 2.66
C GLY A 104 5.96 -19.64 2.66
N ALA A 105 6.32 -18.67 3.52
CA ALA A 105 7.67 -18.15 3.58
C ALA A 105 7.98 -17.52 4.95
N ILE A 106 9.28 -17.36 5.24
CA ILE A 106 9.80 -16.69 6.43
C ILE A 106 10.60 -15.46 5.97
N TYR A 107 10.27 -14.29 6.51
CA TYR A 107 10.98 -13.05 6.30
C TYR A 107 11.84 -12.70 7.51
N TYR A 108 13.16 -12.86 7.38
CA TYR A 108 14.13 -12.48 8.40
C TYR A 108 14.43 -10.97 8.33
N LYS A 109 14.18 -10.25 9.43
CA LYS A 109 14.31 -8.78 9.52
C LYS A 109 15.66 -8.31 10.07
N ASP A 110 16.39 -9.22 10.69
CA ASP A 110 17.68 -9.03 11.34
C ASP A 110 18.87 -9.32 10.42
N ILE A 111 18.65 -9.37 9.11
CA ILE A 111 19.73 -9.52 8.12
C ILE A 111 20.61 -8.25 8.12
N PRO A 112 21.92 -8.35 8.43
CA PRO A 112 22.85 -7.23 8.35
C PRO A 112 22.90 -6.62 6.95
N GLY A 113 22.99 -5.29 6.87
CA GLY A 113 23.02 -4.58 5.57
C GLY A 113 21.67 -4.47 4.85
N SER A 114 20.58 -4.94 5.47
CA SER A 114 19.23 -4.77 4.90
C SER A 114 18.87 -3.30 4.68
N ILE A 115 18.33 -3.01 3.50
CA ILE A 115 17.83 -1.69 3.06
C ILE A 115 16.83 -1.10 4.07
N MET A 116 16.14 -1.95 4.84
CA MET A 116 15.19 -1.54 5.88
C MET A 116 15.82 -0.60 6.92
N HIS A 117 17.11 -0.79 7.22
CA HIS A 117 17.81 -0.08 8.31
C HIS A 117 18.54 1.18 7.84
N THR A 118 18.68 1.40 6.53
CA THR A 118 19.54 2.46 5.97
C THR A 118 18.78 3.56 5.23
N HIS A 119 17.52 3.33 4.84
CA HIS A 119 16.81 4.24 3.94
C HIS A 119 15.94 5.30 4.64
N LYS A 120 16.33 6.57 4.47
CA LYS A 120 15.48 7.74 4.79
C LYS A 120 14.51 8.02 3.64
N VAL A 121 13.25 8.33 3.96
CA VAL A 121 12.26 8.75 2.95
C VAL A 121 12.66 10.12 2.41
N LYS A 122 13.13 10.18 1.16
CA LYS A 122 13.56 11.43 0.51
C LYS A 122 12.66 11.89 -0.64
N GLU A 123 11.88 10.98 -1.19
CA GLU A 123 11.10 11.20 -2.42
C GLU A 123 9.66 10.67 -2.25
N LYS A 124 8.74 11.12 -3.13
CA LYS A 124 7.38 10.58 -3.19
C LYS A 124 7.43 9.09 -3.51
N HIS A 125 6.49 8.34 -2.94
CA HIS A 125 6.39 6.91 -3.23
C HIS A 125 5.88 6.71 -4.66
N ILE A 126 6.58 5.91 -5.47
CA ILE A 126 6.30 5.72 -6.90
C ILE A 126 4.85 5.30 -7.20
N VAL A 127 4.25 4.48 -6.32
CA VAL A 127 2.84 4.05 -6.44
C VAL A 127 1.85 5.21 -6.54
N LEU A 128 2.16 6.38 -5.98
CA LEU A 128 1.26 7.53 -6.03
C LEU A 128 1.00 7.93 -7.48
N ASN A 129 2.05 7.99 -8.31
CA ASN A 129 1.93 8.35 -9.72
C ASN A 129 1.07 7.33 -10.49
N THR A 130 1.23 6.02 -10.20
CA THR A 130 0.44 4.95 -10.82
C THR A 130 -1.05 5.08 -10.47
N LEU A 131 -1.37 5.35 -9.21
CA LEU A 131 -2.76 5.46 -8.74
C LEU A 131 -3.44 6.73 -9.26
N GLU A 132 -2.75 7.87 -9.28
CA GLU A 132 -3.28 9.14 -9.79
C GLU A 132 -3.57 9.04 -11.30
N LYS A 133 -2.60 8.56 -12.10
CA LYS A 133 -2.79 8.31 -13.53
C LYS A 133 -3.95 7.36 -13.82
N PHE A 134 -4.09 6.29 -13.02
CA PHE A 134 -5.22 5.38 -13.18
C PHE A 134 -6.57 6.07 -12.93
N LEU A 135 -6.67 6.89 -11.89
CA LEU A 135 -7.89 7.62 -11.54
C LEU A 135 -8.26 8.68 -12.59
N GLU A 136 -7.27 9.33 -13.18
CA GLU A 136 -7.44 10.28 -14.29
C GLU A 136 -7.95 9.59 -15.55
N ASN A 137 -7.35 8.45 -15.90
CA ASN A 137 -7.67 7.71 -17.14
C ASN A 137 -8.89 6.79 -17.04
N SER A 138 -9.46 6.62 -15.84
CA SER A 138 -10.57 5.68 -15.60
C SER A 138 -11.74 6.37 -14.89
N PRO A 139 -12.40 7.37 -15.53
CA PRO A 139 -13.45 8.16 -14.89
C PRO A 139 -14.67 7.32 -14.46
N ASP A 140 -14.96 6.25 -15.21
CA ASP A 140 -16.19 5.44 -15.12
C ASP A 140 -16.09 4.21 -14.21
N ILE A 141 -14.98 4.04 -13.47
CA ILE A 141 -14.88 2.92 -12.53
C ILE A 141 -15.94 3.03 -11.42
N PRO A 142 -16.42 1.90 -10.86
CA PRO A 142 -17.41 1.94 -9.80
C PRO A 142 -17.01 2.84 -8.63
N GLN A 143 -17.93 3.70 -8.18
CA GLN A 143 -17.63 4.74 -7.18
C GLN A 143 -16.99 4.19 -5.90
N ARG A 144 -17.41 3.00 -5.45
CA ARG A 144 -16.80 2.31 -4.30
C ARG A 144 -15.33 1.96 -4.55
N ARG A 145 -14.98 1.48 -5.75
CA ARG A 145 -13.61 1.15 -6.14
C ARG A 145 -12.76 2.42 -6.25
N LYS A 146 -13.31 3.47 -6.89
CA LYS A 146 -12.68 4.80 -6.97
C LYS A 146 -12.31 5.34 -5.60
N LYS A 147 -13.23 5.25 -4.64
CA LYS A 147 -13.02 5.68 -3.25
C LYS A 147 -11.80 5.02 -2.62
N TYR A 148 -11.67 3.69 -2.71
CA TYR A 148 -10.53 3.00 -2.07
C TYR A 148 -9.20 3.21 -2.82
N ILE A 149 -9.20 3.33 -4.14
CA ILE A 149 -7.98 3.69 -4.88
C ILE A 149 -7.52 5.11 -4.49
N GLN A 150 -8.45 6.07 -4.48
CA GLN A 150 -8.17 7.45 -4.08
C GLN A 150 -7.67 7.54 -2.64
N GLU A 151 -8.26 6.77 -1.74
CA GLU A 151 -7.85 6.73 -0.35
C GLU A 151 -6.46 6.09 -0.16
N TYR A 152 -6.15 5.05 -0.94
CA TYR A 152 -4.82 4.46 -0.94
C TYR A 152 -3.76 5.45 -1.47
N ALA A 153 -4.08 6.21 -2.52
CA ALA A 153 -3.24 7.30 -3.01
C ALA A 153 -3.02 8.39 -1.94
N ASN A 154 -4.10 8.82 -1.28
CA ASN A 154 -4.03 9.79 -0.18
C ASN A 154 -3.11 9.31 0.96
N ARG A 155 -3.06 7.99 1.27
CA ARG A 155 -2.13 7.45 2.28
C ARG A 155 -0.68 7.77 1.93
N TYR A 156 -0.24 7.52 0.70
CA TYR A 156 1.13 7.81 0.28
C TYR A 156 1.40 9.31 0.16
N LYS A 157 0.42 10.09 -0.31
CA LYS A 157 0.51 11.56 -0.36
C LYS A 157 0.69 12.14 1.05
N LEU A 158 -0.08 11.68 2.04
CA LEU A 158 0.04 12.11 3.44
C LEU A 158 1.36 11.66 4.08
N MET A 159 1.88 10.48 3.74
CA MET A 159 3.22 10.06 4.18
C MET A 159 4.30 11.02 3.67
N TYR A 160 4.18 11.49 2.42
CA TYR A 160 5.09 12.47 1.85
C TYR A 160 4.94 13.85 2.50
N VAL A 161 3.70 14.33 2.71
CA VAL A 161 3.41 15.58 3.43
C VAL A 161 4.05 15.58 4.83
N ASN A 162 3.90 14.47 5.57
CA ASN A 162 4.52 14.32 6.89
C ASN A 162 6.06 14.40 6.83
N MET A 163 6.67 13.81 5.80
CA MET A 163 8.11 13.92 5.57
C MET A 163 8.54 15.37 5.26
N LEU A 164 7.78 16.09 4.45
CA LEU A 164 8.06 17.49 4.12
C LEU A 164 8.01 18.37 5.39
N ILE A 165 7.00 18.16 6.24
CA ILE A 165 6.89 18.87 7.53
C ILE A 165 8.09 18.56 8.43
N LYS A 166 8.47 17.28 8.55
CA LYS A 166 9.63 16.85 9.34
C LYS A 166 10.96 17.43 8.84
N THR A 167 11.02 17.85 7.58
CA THR A 167 12.21 18.44 6.96
C THR A 167 12.10 19.96 6.79
N GLY A 168 11.10 20.60 7.42
CA GLY A 168 10.92 22.06 7.39
C GLY A 168 10.34 22.62 6.08
N LYS A 169 9.93 21.78 5.14
CA LYS A 169 9.44 22.18 3.80
C LYS A 169 7.93 22.46 3.81
N LEU A 170 7.49 23.40 4.65
CA LEU A 170 6.07 23.64 4.94
C LEU A 170 5.24 24.07 3.72
N GLU A 171 5.77 24.95 2.87
CA GLU A 171 5.04 25.41 1.67
C GLU A 171 4.75 24.25 0.70
N LYS A 172 5.75 23.40 0.44
CA LYS A 172 5.56 22.17 -0.36
C LYS A 172 4.56 21.22 0.29
N ALA A 173 4.56 21.13 1.63
CA ALA A 173 3.62 20.30 2.36
C ALA A 173 2.19 20.81 2.21
N ARG A 174 1.97 22.13 2.25
CA ARG A 174 0.67 22.77 2.03
C ARG A 174 0.12 22.52 0.63
N VAL A 175 0.95 22.65 -0.41
CA VAL A 175 0.56 22.37 -1.81
C VAL A 175 0.02 20.95 -1.94
N HIS A 176 0.79 19.94 -1.52
CA HIS A 176 0.34 18.55 -1.62
C HIS A 176 -0.84 18.22 -0.70
N LEU A 177 -0.98 18.90 0.44
CA LEU A 177 -2.14 18.70 1.28
C LEU A 177 -3.42 19.22 0.63
N LYS A 178 -3.36 20.34 -0.12
CA LYS A 178 -4.50 20.87 -0.89
C LYS A 178 -4.98 19.91 -1.97
N GLU A 179 -4.10 19.10 -2.54
CA GLU A 179 -4.43 18.07 -3.53
C GLU A 179 -5.04 16.78 -2.92
N CYS A 180 -5.04 16.60 -1.60
CA CYS A 180 -5.62 15.41 -0.98
C CYS A 180 -7.16 15.46 -0.93
N HIS A 181 -7.85 14.41 -1.36
CA HIS A 181 -9.30 14.28 -1.23
C HIS A 181 -9.69 13.76 0.17
N LEU A 182 -9.85 14.65 1.14
CA LEU A 182 -9.85 14.31 2.57
C LEU A 182 -11.22 14.14 3.25
N ARG A 183 -12.34 14.47 2.57
CA ARG A 183 -13.68 14.57 3.19
C ARG A 183 -14.13 13.31 3.96
N ASP A 184 -13.70 12.11 3.54
CA ASP A 184 -14.03 10.82 4.21
C ASP A 184 -12.81 9.89 4.40
N CYS A 185 -11.61 10.45 4.57
CA CYS A 185 -10.40 9.64 4.59
C CYS A 185 -10.20 8.92 5.95
N HIS A 186 -10.32 7.59 5.99
CA HIS A 186 -9.89 6.72 7.09
C HIS A 186 -8.43 6.98 7.47
N THR A 187 -7.57 7.29 6.51
CA THR A 187 -6.16 7.62 6.79
C THR A 187 -6.05 8.84 7.73
N ILE A 188 -6.93 9.84 7.62
CA ILE A 188 -7.00 10.93 8.61
C ILE A 188 -7.38 10.40 9.98
N LYS A 189 -8.36 9.49 10.07
CA LYS A 189 -8.77 8.88 11.34
C LYS A 189 -7.62 8.11 12.00
N ILE A 190 -6.76 7.45 11.23
CA ILE A 190 -5.53 6.80 11.72
C ILE A 190 -4.50 7.85 12.18
N ILE A 191 -4.23 8.88 11.37
CA ILE A 191 -3.30 9.97 11.74
C ILE A 191 -3.77 10.67 13.03
N ARG A 192 -5.09 10.84 13.20
CA ARG A 192 -5.73 11.36 14.42
C ARG A 192 -5.54 10.46 15.66
N ARG A 193 -5.31 9.15 15.49
CA ARG A 193 -5.13 8.20 16.60
C ARG A 193 -3.67 8.02 17.01
N ASN A 194 -2.72 8.17 16.09
CA ASN A 194 -1.28 7.98 16.33
C ASN A 194 -0.54 9.28 16.72
N ILE A 195 -1.14 10.14 17.57
CA ILE A 195 -0.61 11.47 17.89
C ILE A 195 0.67 11.37 18.74
N GLY A 196 1.83 11.35 18.07
CA GLY A 196 3.04 12.02 18.55
C GLY A 196 3.04 13.50 18.15
N LEU A 197 3.82 14.37 18.83
CA LEU A 197 3.83 15.83 18.65
C LEU A 197 3.87 16.30 17.17
N HIS A 198 4.54 15.58 16.27
CA HIS A 198 4.70 15.96 14.87
C HIS A 198 3.45 15.70 14.00
N CYS A 199 2.54 14.81 14.45
CA CYS A 199 1.23 14.64 13.82
C CYS A 199 0.28 15.81 14.11
N LYS A 200 0.56 16.66 15.12
CA LYS A 200 -0.25 17.85 15.42
C LYS A 200 -0.18 18.90 14.31
N LEU A 201 0.98 19.13 13.68
CA LEU A 201 1.10 20.09 12.56
C LEU A 201 0.39 19.61 11.30
N VAL A 202 0.55 18.32 10.94
CA VAL A 202 -0.23 17.69 9.86
C VAL A 202 -1.73 17.85 10.15
N PHE A 203 -2.14 17.60 11.40
CA PHE A 203 -3.52 17.72 11.82
C PHE A 203 -4.04 19.17 11.82
N LEU A 204 -3.25 20.15 12.24
CA LEU A 204 -3.58 21.57 12.19
C LEU A 204 -3.76 22.04 10.75
N MET A 205 -2.82 21.69 9.85
CA MET A 205 -2.96 21.99 8.42
C MET A 205 -4.16 21.29 7.78
N ILE A 206 -4.49 20.06 8.22
CA ILE A 206 -5.72 19.36 7.78
C ILE A 206 -6.96 20.07 8.30
N LYS A 207 -6.96 20.54 9.56
CA LYS A 207 -8.06 21.31 10.15
C LYS A 207 -8.29 22.61 9.39
N GLU A 208 -7.24 23.40 9.13
CA GLU A 208 -7.33 24.62 8.31
C GLU A 208 -7.99 24.32 6.96
N LYS A 209 -7.63 23.22 6.28
CA LYS A 209 -8.25 22.83 5.02
C LYS A 209 -9.72 22.40 5.15
N ILE A 210 -10.09 21.66 6.20
CA ILE A 210 -11.44 21.12 6.37
C ILE A 210 -12.43 22.21 6.81
N PHE A 211 -11.97 23.21 7.58
CA PHE A 211 -12.82 24.27 8.14
C PHE A 211 -12.73 25.61 7.39
N ALA A 212 -11.81 25.80 6.44
CA ALA A 212 -11.72 26.99 5.60
C ALA A 212 -12.41 26.83 4.23
N GLY A 213 -13.39 25.91 4.12
CA GLY A 213 -14.14 25.65 2.89
C GLY A 213 -15.62 25.48 3.15
#